data_AF-A0A6N7AEQ8-F1
#
_entry.id   AF-A0A6N7AEQ8-F1
#
_cell.length_a   1.000
_cell.length_b   1.000
_cell.length_c   1.000
_cell.angle_alpha   90.00
_cell.angle_beta   90.00
_cell.angle_gamma   90.00
#
_symmetry.space_group_name_H-M   'P 1'
#
loop_
_entity.id
_entity.type
_entity.pdbx_description
1 polymer ?
#
loop_
_entity_poly.entity_id
_entity_poly.type
_entity_poly.pdbx_seq_one_letter_code
_entity_poly.pdbx_strand_id
1 'polypeptide(L)'
;MDERQPMDEQILFQLGRPIATNVSATSDDIINTKRALNQLGYYEQPSDGAWVDSAMFDGIRRFQRDHGLKVDGVINPGGPTEHALNRALIHVRAYTRVRFVKVEHVSAHERSAPVRSGENPQHAAGHKPFGGGGRPFPPTPAPRAWEGKSNEPFRQEIAEAEGSANKKNNGYEEHHDGSGALGRYQLTPLALRDAGWKDAKGAWTDKAKEHGVTSDEGFKKNPEAQEAAMRDYMRRNEVQMKINGVAAQVGTTLNGTDGKAVHLTEAGLAAAAHRHGPGAVKKYLERRAKGEISQDLDVRKRDAQIQKRLRDFENAPYSRTW
;
A
#
# COMPACT_ATOMS: atom_id res chain seq x y z
N MET A 1 -27.93 20.19 18.49
CA MET A 1 -27.76 19.03 19.37
C MET A 1 -26.74 18.13 18.70
N ASP A 2 -25.62 17.95 19.38
CA ASP A 2 -24.44 17.22 18.91
C ASP A 2 -24.66 15.72 19.14
N GLU A 3 -25.11 15.02 18.10
CA GLU A 3 -25.22 13.57 18.12
C GLU A 3 -23.82 13.00 17.88
N ARG A 4 -23.05 12.90 18.97
CA ARG A 4 -21.82 12.11 18.98
C ARG A 4 -22.22 10.66 18.69
N GLN A 5 -22.02 10.23 17.45
CA GLN A 5 -22.10 8.81 17.14
C GLN A 5 -21.12 8.04 18.05
N PRO A 6 -21.56 6.94 18.68
CA PRO A 6 -20.69 6.14 19.51
C PRO A 6 -19.54 5.64 18.64
N MET A 7 -18.33 6.01 19.07
CA MET A 7 -17.09 5.55 18.50
C MET A 7 -17.08 4.02 18.54
N ASP A 8 -17.12 3.36 17.38
CA ASP A 8 -16.88 1.92 17.30
C ASP A 8 -15.54 1.60 17.98
N GLU A 9 -15.69 1.03 19.16
CA GLU A 9 -14.65 0.46 20.01
C GLU A 9 -14.12 -0.78 19.30
N GLN A 10 -13.22 -0.62 18.32
CA GLN A 10 -12.53 -1.78 17.76
C GLN A 10 -11.12 -1.52 17.20
N ILE A 11 -10.28 -2.50 17.56
CA ILE A 11 -8.89 -2.77 17.18
C ILE A 11 -7.82 -2.00 17.99
N LEU A 12 -7.83 -2.11 19.31
CA LEU A 12 -6.55 -2.25 20.01
C LEU A 12 -5.98 -3.65 19.64
N PHE A 13 -4.67 -3.77 19.45
CA PHE A 13 -4.05 -5.09 19.33
C PHE A 13 -4.30 -5.84 20.64
N GLN A 14 -5.11 -6.90 20.57
CA GLN A 14 -5.47 -7.68 21.73
C GLN A 14 -5.27 -9.14 21.41
N LEU A 15 -4.52 -9.82 22.27
CA LEU A 15 -4.39 -11.26 22.20
C LEU A 15 -5.43 -11.95 23.08
N GLY A 16 -6.05 -12.99 22.54
CA GLY A 16 -6.80 -13.97 23.32
C GLY A 16 -5.88 -14.99 23.99
N ARG A 17 -4.72 -15.29 23.40
CA ARG A 17 -3.72 -16.25 23.93
C ARG A 17 -2.27 -15.81 23.70
N PRO A 18 -1.32 -16.32 24.52
CA PRO A 18 0.10 -16.04 24.30
C PRO A 18 0.60 -16.49 22.91
N ILE A 19 1.45 -15.66 22.30
CA ILE A 19 2.28 -16.03 21.16
C ILE A 19 3.64 -16.50 21.70
N ALA A 20 3.95 -17.78 21.55
CA ALA A 20 5.26 -18.37 21.89
C ALA A 20 5.54 -19.57 20.98
N THR A 21 6.82 -19.97 20.86
CA THR A 21 7.26 -21.08 19.98
C THR A 21 6.69 -22.45 20.36
N ASN A 22 6.10 -22.57 21.55
CA ASN A 22 5.56 -23.80 22.14
C ASN A 22 4.11 -23.66 22.64
N VAL A 23 3.38 -22.62 22.22
CA VAL A 23 1.97 -22.39 22.59
C VAL A 23 1.12 -22.31 21.32
N SER A 24 -0.03 -22.99 21.30
CA SER A 24 -1.01 -22.85 20.22
C SER A 24 -1.74 -21.52 20.37
N ALA A 25 -1.14 -20.48 19.80
CA ALA A 25 -1.80 -19.21 19.54
C ALA A 25 -2.98 -19.41 18.60
N THR A 26 -4.05 -18.64 18.78
CA THR A 26 -5.18 -18.72 17.85
C THR A 26 -4.80 -18.12 16.51
N SER A 27 -5.48 -18.55 15.45
CA SER A 27 -5.34 -17.97 14.12
C SER A 27 -5.44 -16.44 14.13
N ASP A 28 -6.40 -15.90 14.89
CA ASP A 28 -6.64 -14.46 15.02
C ASP A 28 -5.47 -13.75 15.72
N ASP A 29 -4.91 -14.35 16.77
CA ASP A 29 -3.76 -13.81 17.51
C ASP A 29 -2.50 -13.72 16.65
N ILE A 30 -2.24 -14.78 15.87
CA ILE A 30 -1.12 -14.86 14.93
C ILE A 30 -1.26 -13.78 13.85
N ILE A 31 -2.46 -13.66 13.28
CA ILE A 31 -2.76 -12.68 12.23
C ILE A 31 -2.65 -11.24 12.76
N ASN A 32 -3.23 -10.96 13.93
CA ASN A 32 -3.15 -9.65 14.57
C ASN A 32 -1.70 -9.25 14.86
N THR A 33 -0.88 -10.21 15.29
CA THR A 33 0.55 -10.02 15.56
C THR A 33 1.31 -9.71 14.28
N LYS A 34 1.12 -10.51 13.22
CA LYS A 34 1.74 -10.27 11.92
C LYS A 34 1.38 -8.88 11.36
N ARG A 35 0.11 -8.47 11.47
CA ARG A 35 -0.34 -7.13 11.06
C ARG A 35 0.34 -6.03 11.87
N ALA A 36 0.31 -6.14 13.20
CA ALA A 36 0.93 -5.15 14.09
C ALA A 36 2.42 -4.99 13.79
N LEU A 37 3.15 -6.10 13.69
CA LEU A 37 4.57 -6.08 13.37
C LEU A 37 4.83 -5.55 11.96
N ASN A 38 4.01 -5.87 10.96
CA ASN A 38 4.16 -5.34 9.61
C ASN A 38 3.92 -3.82 9.56
N GLN A 39 2.85 -3.33 10.20
CA GLN A 39 2.55 -1.89 10.32
C GLN A 39 3.66 -1.12 11.03
N LEU A 40 4.39 -1.78 11.92
CA LEU A 40 5.54 -1.25 12.62
C LEU A 40 6.87 -1.58 11.93
N GLY A 41 6.87 -2.23 10.76
CA GLY A 41 8.07 -2.57 9.99
C GLY A 41 8.97 -3.63 10.62
N TYR A 42 8.47 -4.43 11.57
CA TYR A 42 9.19 -5.53 12.23
C TYR A 42 9.03 -6.88 11.53
N TYR A 43 8.03 -7.02 10.68
CA TYR A 43 7.71 -8.26 9.98
C TYR A 43 7.43 -7.99 8.49
N GLU A 44 8.00 -8.84 7.66
CA GLU A 44 7.73 -8.96 6.23
C GLU A 44 7.07 -10.32 6.04
N GLN A 45 6.03 -10.43 5.21
CA GLN A 45 5.36 -11.71 4.99
C GLN A 45 6.19 -12.61 4.05
N PRO A 46 6.76 -13.73 4.52
CA PRO A 46 6.78 -14.96 3.75
C PRO A 46 5.56 -15.78 4.18
N SER A 47 4.63 -15.99 3.26
CA SER A 47 3.45 -16.82 3.43
C SER A 47 2.40 -16.40 4.47
N ASP A 48 1.29 -15.99 3.92
CA ASP A 48 -0.01 -15.99 4.54
C ASP A 48 -0.42 -17.38 5.05
N GLY A 49 -1.10 -17.33 6.19
CA GLY A 49 -1.50 -18.49 6.94
C GLY A 49 -1.65 -18.09 8.40
N ALA A 50 -2.64 -18.68 9.06
CA ALA A 50 -2.85 -18.58 10.50
C ALA A 50 -1.76 -19.30 11.32
N TRP A 51 -0.60 -19.55 10.72
CA TRP A 51 0.48 -20.33 11.30
C TRP A 51 1.59 -19.39 11.78
N VAL A 52 2.20 -19.76 12.89
CA VAL A 52 3.43 -19.12 13.33
C VAL A 52 4.55 -19.43 12.33
N ASP A 53 5.41 -18.45 12.05
CA ASP A 53 6.59 -18.63 11.22
C ASP A 53 7.83 -18.02 11.89
N SER A 54 9.02 -18.43 11.46
CA SER A 54 10.28 -17.95 12.04
C SER A 54 10.45 -16.44 11.89
N ALA A 55 10.08 -15.88 10.74
CA ALA A 55 10.16 -14.45 10.45
C ALA A 55 9.28 -13.62 11.40
N MET A 56 8.13 -14.16 11.84
CA MET A 56 7.23 -13.56 12.81
C MET A 56 7.91 -13.49 14.17
N PHE A 57 8.46 -14.59 14.66
CA PHE A 57 9.18 -14.60 15.94
C PHE A 57 10.42 -13.71 15.93
N ASP A 58 11.15 -13.66 14.81
CA ASP A 58 12.26 -12.72 14.64
C ASP A 58 11.77 -11.27 14.64
N GLY A 59 10.60 -11.01 14.06
CA GLY A 59 9.92 -9.72 14.15
C GLY A 59 9.57 -9.34 15.58
N ILE A 60 9.04 -10.27 16.37
CA ILE A 60 8.75 -10.06 17.80
C ILE A 60 10.03 -9.73 18.56
N ARG A 61 11.09 -10.52 18.38
CA ARG A 61 12.37 -10.29 19.06
C ARG A 61 12.99 -8.94 18.68
N ARG A 62 12.91 -8.55 17.41
CA ARG A 62 13.35 -7.22 16.96
C ARG A 62 12.51 -6.11 17.60
N PHE A 63 11.18 -6.25 17.64
CA PHE A 63 10.29 -5.30 18.30
C PHE A 63 10.63 -5.17 19.79
N GLN A 64 10.80 -6.29 20.48
CA GLN A 64 11.18 -6.31 21.89
C GLN A 64 12.50 -5.59 22.13
N ARG A 65 13.52 -5.87 21.31
CA ARG A 65 14.85 -5.24 21.42
C ARG A 65 14.77 -3.72 21.25
N ASP A 66 14.12 -3.26 20.18
CA ASP A 66 14.04 -1.83 19.86
C ASP A 66 13.23 -1.04 20.89
N HIS A 67 12.32 -1.70 21.62
CA HIS A 67 11.49 -1.09 22.65
C HIS A 67 11.96 -1.37 24.08
N GLY A 68 13.21 -1.87 24.25
CA GLY A 68 13.79 -2.11 25.57
C GLY A 68 13.07 -3.17 26.41
N LEU A 69 12.37 -4.10 25.74
CA LEU A 69 11.68 -5.22 26.37
C LEU A 69 12.59 -6.44 26.46
N LYS A 70 12.20 -7.41 27.30
CA LYS A 70 12.83 -8.73 27.33
C LYS A 70 12.73 -9.38 25.95
N VAL A 71 13.87 -9.77 25.37
CA VAL A 71 13.96 -10.35 24.02
C VAL A 71 13.77 -11.87 24.09
N ASP A 72 12.56 -12.32 24.42
CA ASP A 72 12.21 -13.73 24.52
C ASP A 72 11.35 -14.25 23.35
N GLY A 73 10.92 -13.37 22.45
CA GLY A 73 10.04 -13.71 21.33
C GLY A 73 8.61 -14.04 21.76
N VAL A 74 8.22 -13.69 23.00
CA VAL A 74 6.92 -14.01 23.57
C VAL A 74 6.04 -12.75 23.68
N ILE A 75 4.76 -12.90 23.30
CA ILE A 75 3.73 -11.89 23.56
C ILE A 75 2.66 -12.53 24.43
N ASN A 76 2.50 -12.00 25.65
CA ASN A 76 1.43 -12.43 26.56
C ASN A 76 0.24 -11.44 26.48
N PRO A 77 -1.02 -11.91 26.55
CA PRO A 77 -2.18 -11.04 26.75
C PRO A 77 -2.00 -10.13 27.96
N GLY A 78 -2.25 -8.83 27.81
CA GLY A 78 -1.98 -7.82 28.85
C GLY A 78 -0.51 -7.70 29.26
N GLY A 79 0.41 -8.31 28.52
CA GLY A 79 1.84 -8.32 28.83
C GLY A 79 2.58 -7.06 28.34
N PRO A 80 3.86 -6.88 28.73
CA PRO A 80 4.66 -5.72 28.30
C PRO A 80 4.77 -5.58 26.78
N THR A 81 4.91 -6.71 26.06
CA THR A 81 4.99 -6.72 24.58
C THR A 81 3.68 -6.29 23.92
N GLU A 82 2.52 -6.78 24.40
CA GLU A 82 1.21 -6.36 23.90
C GLU A 82 0.95 -4.87 24.16
N HIS A 83 1.21 -4.40 25.38
CA HIS A 83 1.08 -2.98 25.72
C HIS A 83 1.99 -2.08 24.87
N ALA A 84 3.22 -2.51 24.61
CA ALA A 84 4.14 -1.77 23.75
C ALA A 84 3.66 -1.74 22.30
N LEU A 85 3.15 -2.87 21.76
CA LEU A 85 2.54 -2.91 20.43
C LEU A 85 1.35 -1.96 20.36
N ASN A 86 0.46 -2.00 21.37
CA ASN A 86 -0.66 -1.08 21.49
C ASN A 86 -0.21 0.37 21.52
N ARG A 87 0.79 0.76 22.32
CA ARG A 87 1.29 2.13 22.34
C ARG A 87 1.86 2.57 21.00
N ALA A 88 2.65 1.69 20.34
CA ALA A 88 3.23 1.97 19.04
C ALA A 88 2.15 2.12 17.95
N LEU A 89 1.09 1.31 18.01
CA LEU A 89 -0.08 1.39 17.12
C LEU A 89 -1.03 2.55 17.46
N ILE A 90 -1.13 2.96 18.73
CA ILE A 90 -1.91 4.12 19.18
C ILE A 90 -1.21 5.40 18.76
N HIS A 91 0.13 5.50 18.84
CA HIS A 91 0.83 6.67 18.30
C HIS A 91 0.57 6.80 16.79
N VAL A 92 0.53 5.68 16.07
CA VAL A 92 0.02 5.66 14.69
C VAL A 92 -1.41 6.23 14.59
N ARG A 93 -2.34 5.84 15.47
CA ARG A 93 -3.74 6.33 15.44
C ARG A 93 -3.94 7.79 15.90
N ALA A 94 -3.21 8.24 16.92
CA ALA A 94 -3.37 9.56 17.53
C ALA A 94 -2.88 10.68 16.60
N TYR A 95 -1.82 10.43 15.83
CA TYR A 95 -1.40 11.31 14.73
C TYR A 95 -2.43 11.38 13.58
N THR A 96 -3.37 10.43 13.49
CA THR A 96 -4.47 10.48 12.50
C THR A 96 -5.60 11.43 12.89
N ARG A 97 -5.67 11.88 14.16
CA ARG A 97 -6.66 12.87 14.62
C ARG A 97 -6.05 14.26 14.75
N VAL A 98 -5.75 14.87 13.60
CA VAL A 98 -5.65 16.34 13.53
C VAL A 98 -7.04 16.85 13.12
N ARG A 99 -7.75 17.45 14.09
CA ARG A 99 -8.90 18.34 13.82
C ARG A 99 -8.37 19.55 13.05
N PHE A 100 -9.08 20.07 12.05
CA PHE A 100 -9.50 21.48 12.05
C PHE A 100 -10.61 21.72 11.01
N VAL A 101 -11.73 22.21 11.54
CA VAL A 101 -12.78 22.96 10.86
C VAL A 101 -12.18 24.31 10.43
N LYS A 102 -12.51 24.72 9.21
CA LYS A 102 -12.75 26.09 8.68
C LYS A 102 -11.95 26.40 7.40
N VAL A 103 -12.71 26.63 6.33
CA VAL A 103 -12.26 27.13 5.04
C VAL A 103 -12.07 28.65 5.15
N GLU A 104 -10.90 29.17 4.80
CA GLU A 104 -10.73 30.56 4.34
C GLU A 104 -9.79 30.58 3.13
N HIS A 105 -10.28 31.17 2.04
CA HIS A 105 -9.58 31.45 0.79
C HIS A 105 -9.18 32.94 0.79
N VAL A 106 -7.89 33.25 0.65
CA VAL A 106 -7.31 34.57 0.32
C VAL A 106 -5.79 34.35 0.16
N SER A 107 -5.03 34.80 -0.84
CA SER A 107 -5.26 35.46 -2.13
C SER A 107 -3.95 35.30 -2.91
N ALA A 108 -3.99 34.90 -4.19
CA ALA A 108 -2.87 35.16 -5.11
C ALA A 108 -3.29 36.29 -6.05
N HIS A 109 -2.63 37.43 -5.90
CA HIS A 109 -2.83 38.62 -6.73
C HIS A 109 -2.60 38.32 -8.22
N GLU A 110 -3.45 38.94 -9.03
CA GLU A 110 -3.36 39.10 -10.48
C GLU A 110 -2.02 39.72 -10.92
N ARG A 111 -1.58 39.34 -12.14
CA ARG A 111 -1.26 40.33 -13.18
C ARG A 111 -1.73 39.86 -14.56
N SER A 112 -2.45 40.79 -15.19
CA SER A 112 -3.17 40.81 -16.47
C SER A 112 -2.23 40.70 -17.70
N ALA A 113 -2.59 39.96 -18.77
CA ALA A 113 -3.34 40.36 -19.99
C ALA A 113 -2.42 40.88 -21.14
N PRO A 114 -2.89 41.08 -22.40
CA PRO A 114 -3.95 40.43 -23.21
C PRO A 114 -3.46 40.05 -24.64
N VAL A 115 -4.33 39.51 -25.51
CA VAL A 115 -4.56 39.85 -26.96
C VAL A 115 -5.49 38.75 -27.54
N ARG A 116 -6.80 38.99 -27.79
CA ARG A 116 -7.53 39.68 -28.88
C ARG A 116 -7.84 38.82 -30.14
N SER A 117 -9.05 38.26 -30.14
CA SER A 117 -10.13 38.20 -31.16
C SER A 117 -9.86 38.10 -32.69
N GLY A 118 -10.68 37.22 -33.32
CA GLY A 118 -11.11 37.23 -34.75
C GLY A 118 -10.56 36.04 -35.55
N GLU A 119 -11.24 35.27 -36.39
CA GLU A 119 -12.56 35.24 -37.06
C GLU A 119 -12.78 33.79 -37.59
N ASN A 120 -14.01 33.44 -37.99
CA ASN A 120 -14.45 32.22 -38.73
C ASN A 120 -14.85 32.68 -40.19
N PRO A 121 -15.28 31.87 -41.20
CA PRO A 121 -15.11 30.44 -41.60
C PRO A 121 -14.67 30.22 -43.09
N GLN A 122 -14.42 28.95 -43.47
CA GLN A 122 -14.63 28.30 -44.81
C GLN A 122 -13.95 28.81 -46.11
N HIS A 123 -13.13 27.95 -46.73
CA HIS A 123 -13.00 27.70 -48.20
C HIS A 123 -12.25 26.35 -48.37
N ALA A 124 -12.83 25.24 -48.85
CA ALA A 124 -13.28 24.89 -50.20
C ALA A 124 -12.27 23.98 -50.95
N ALA A 125 -12.71 22.72 -51.13
CA ALA A 125 -12.59 21.86 -52.30
C ALA A 125 -11.22 21.33 -52.77
N GLY A 126 -11.17 19.98 -52.82
CA GLY A 126 -10.51 19.23 -53.89
C GLY A 126 -9.66 18.08 -53.38
N HIS A 127 -10.15 16.84 -53.45
CA HIS A 127 -9.49 15.65 -54.03
C HIS A 127 -10.49 14.47 -54.00
N LYS A 128 -10.61 13.76 -55.14
CA LYS A 128 -11.59 12.71 -55.46
C LYS A 128 -11.40 11.40 -54.65
N PRO A 129 -12.43 10.51 -54.59
CA PRO A 129 -12.45 9.39 -53.67
C PRO A 129 -11.65 8.20 -54.21
N PHE A 130 -10.76 7.64 -53.40
CA PHE A 130 -10.25 6.29 -53.60
C PHE A 130 -11.20 5.30 -52.94
N GLY A 131 -11.95 4.57 -53.78
CA GLY A 131 -12.58 3.32 -53.38
C GLY A 131 -11.50 2.28 -53.10
N GLY A 132 -11.41 1.87 -51.84
CA GLY A 132 -10.58 0.75 -51.41
C GLY A 132 -11.30 0.04 -50.27
N GLY A 133 -11.69 -1.21 -50.49
CA GLY A 133 -12.52 -2.00 -49.58
C GLY A 133 -12.00 -1.95 -48.14
N GLY A 134 -12.80 -1.37 -47.25
CA GLY A 134 -12.58 -1.42 -45.82
C GLY A 134 -12.64 -2.86 -45.36
N ARG A 135 -11.47 -3.45 -45.10
CA ARG A 135 -11.40 -4.59 -44.17
C ARG A 135 -12.02 -4.09 -42.86
N PRO A 136 -12.92 -4.83 -42.20
CA PRO A 136 -13.40 -4.42 -40.89
C PRO A 136 -12.18 -4.22 -40.01
N PHE A 137 -12.03 -3.01 -39.44
CA PHE A 137 -11.06 -2.80 -38.39
C PHE A 137 -11.33 -3.89 -37.33
N PRO A 138 -10.31 -4.63 -36.87
CA PRO A 138 -10.52 -5.52 -35.74
C PRO A 138 -11.16 -4.68 -34.62
N PRO A 139 -12.16 -5.20 -33.89
CA PRO A 139 -12.75 -4.47 -32.79
C PRO A 139 -11.62 -3.99 -31.90
N THR A 140 -11.59 -2.69 -31.60
CA THR A 140 -10.67 -2.15 -30.60
C THR A 140 -10.83 -3.04 -29.37
N PRO A 141 -9.74 -3.68 -28.88
CA PRO A 141 -9.87 -4.53 -27.70
C PRO A 141 -10.54 -3.71 -26.60
N ALA A 142 -11.48 -4.32 -25.88
CA ALA A 142 -12.17 -3.65 -24.79
C ALA A 142 -11.14 -2.99 -23.87
N PRO A 143 -11.40 -1.74 -23.41
CA PRO A 143 -10.46 -1.02 -22.58
C PRO A 143 -10.11 -1.88 -21.36
N ARG A 144 -8.83 -1.91 -21.03
CA ARG A 144 -8.34 -2.72 -19.92
C ARG A 144 -8.84 -2.10 -18.61
N ALA A 145 -9.13 -2.89 -17.59
CA ALA A 145 -9.84 -2.40 -16.42
C ALA A 145 -9.14 -1.26 -15.64
N TRP A 146 -7.81 -1.14 -15.73
CA TRP A 146 -7.07 -0.03 -15.12
C TRP A 146 -7.04 1.25 -15.97
N GLU A 147 -7.39 1.17 -17.26
CA GLU A 147 -7.44 2.32 -18.17
C GLU A 147 -8.57 3.27 -17.76
N GLY A 148 -8.28 4.58 -17.75
CA GLY A 148 -9.17 5.62 -17.28
C GLY A 148 -9.30 5.72 -15.75
N LYS A 149 -8.62 4.86 -14.97
CA LYS A 149 -8.60 4.98 -13.50
C LYS A 149 -7.58 6.03 -13.06
N SER A 150 -7.83 6.65 -11.91
CA SER A 150 -6.80 7.47 -11.25
C SER A 150 -5.51 6.69 -11.08
N ASN A 151 -4.38 7.36 -11.34
CA ASN A 151 -3.04 6.77 -11.33
C ASN A 151 -2.86 5.60 -12.30
N GLU A 152 -3.50 5.64 -13.48
CA GLU A 152 -3.36 4.62 -14.53
C GLU A 152 -1.89 4.26 -14.85
N PRO A 153 -0.97 5.22 -15.10
CA PRO A 153 0.43 4.87 -15.37
C PRO A 153 1.10 4.16 -14.20
N PHE A 154 0.91 4.67 -12.98
CA PHE A 154 1.45 4.05 -11.77
C PHE A 154 0.88 2.64 -11.52
N ARG A 155 -0.41 2.42 -11.78
CA ARG A 155 -1.03 1.09 -11.71
C ARG A 155 -0.34 0.13 -12.67
N GLN A 156 -0.08 0.57 -13.91
CA GLN A 156 0.65 -0.23 -14.88
C GLN A 156 2.06 -0.56 -14.38
N GLU A 157 2.81 0.42 -13.89
CA GLU A 157 4.17 0.22 -13.38
C GLU A 157 4.21 -0.73 -12.17
N ILE A 158 3.22 -0.66 -11.26
CA ILE A 158 3.12 -1.64 -10.15
C ILE A 158 2.97 -3.05 -10.71
N ALA A 159 2.09 -3.27 -11.67
CA ALA A 159 1.90 -4.60 -12.28
C ALA A 159 3.17 -5.10 -12.99
N GLU A 160 3.93 -4.21 -13.61
CA GLU A 160 5.22 -4.56 -14.24
C GLU A 160 6.26 -4.95 -13.18
N ALA A 161 6.33 -4.19 -12.10
CA ALA A 161 7.26 -4.45 -11.00
C ALA A 161 6.86 -5.68 -10.16
N GLU A 162 5.58 -6.09 -10.18
CA GLU A 162 5.10 -7.37 -9.67
C GLU A 162 5.29 -8.53 -10.68
N GLY A 163 5.74 -8.25 -11.91
CA GLY A 163 5.93 -9.25 -12.96
C GLY A 163 4.62 -9.84 -13.51
N SER A 164 3.49 -9.20 -13.23
CA SER A 164 2.14 -9.65 -13.59
C SER A 164 1.61 -9.01 -14.88
N ALA A 165 2.12 -7.84 -15.27
CA ALA A 165 1.55 -7.03 -16.35
C ALA A 165 1.43 -7.77 -17.70
N ASN A 166 2.40 -8.63 -18.02
CA ASN A 166 2.47 -9.37 -19.30
C ASN A 166 1.87 -10.79 -19.20
N LYS A 167 1.22 -11.12 -18.09
CA LYS A 167 0.58 -12.42 -17.88
C LYS A 167 -0.79 -12.46 -18.55
N LYS A 168 -1.37 -13.67 -18.63
CA LYS A 168 -2.72 -13.87 -19.14
C LYS A 168 -3.70 -12.94 -18.41
N ASN A 169 -4.64 -12.37 -19.15
CA ASN A 169 -5.63 -11.43 -18.63
C ASN A 169 -4.97 -10.29 -17.85
N ASN A 170 -3.83 -9.79 -18.34
CA ASN A 170 -3.05 -8.70 -17.73
C ASN A 170 -2.68 -8.95 -16.26
N GLY A 171 -2.54 -10.21 -15.87
CA GLY A 171 -2.15 -10.60 -14.52
C GLY A 171 -3.28 -10.60 -13.48
N TYR A 172 -4.53 -10.30 -13.85
CA TYR A 172 -5.65 -10.34 -12.89
C TYR A 172 -5.89 -11.75 -12.31
N GLU A 173 -5.53 -12.80 -13.05
CA GLU A 173 -5.69 -14.20 -12.61
C GLU A 173 -4.50 -14.74 -11.80
N GLU A 174 -3.46 -13.93 -11.55
CA GLU A 174 -2.25 -14.41 -10.88
C GLU A 174 -2.52 -14.77 -9.41
N HIS A 175 -1.75 -15.74 -8.92
CA HIS A 175 -1.73 -16.18 -7.54
C HIS A 175 -0.31 -16.59 -7.19
N HIS A 176 0.13 -16.24 -5.98
CA HIS A 176 1.43 -16.67 -5.48
C HIS A 176 1.25 -17.64 -4.31
N ASP A 177 1.52 -18.93 -4.51
CA ASP A 177 1.29 -19.98 -3.50
C ASP A 177 2.05 -19.77 -2.18
N GLY A 178 3.20 -19.10 -2.23
CA GLY A 178 3.94 -18.69 -1.06
C GLY A 178 3.18 -17.65 -0.24
N SER A 179 3.11 -16.39 -0.70
CA SER A 179 2.53 -15.22 0.01
C SER A 179 1.01 -15.04 -0.09
N GLY A 180 0.33 -15.89 -0.87
CA GLY A 180 -1.10 -15.83 -1.18
C GLY A 180 -1.52 -14.51 -1.78
N ALA A 181 -0.55 -13.82 -2.40
CA ALA A 181 -0.79 -12.61 -3.14
C ALA A 181 -1.73 -12.91 -4.32
N LEU A 182 -2.74 -12.06 -4.45
CA LEU A 182 -3.78 -12.23 -5.47
C LEU A 182 -3.69 -11.16 -6.54
N GLY A 183 -3.80 -11.62 -7.78
CA GLY A 183 -4.09 -10.85 -8.96
C GLY A 183 -3.01 -9.87 -9.38
N ARG A 184 -3.42 -8.87 -10.16
CA ARG A 184 -2.53 -8.01 -10.93
C ARG A 184 -1.54 -7.26 -10.06
N TYR A 185 -1.97 -6.83 -8.87
CA TYR A 185 -1.16 -6.03 -7.95
C TYR A 185 -0.50 -6.85 -6.85
N GLN A 186 -0.60 -8.18 -6.92
CA GLN A 186 -0.09 -9.11 -5.91
C GLN A 186 -0.49 -8.69 -4.49
N LEU A 187 -1.78 -8.36 -4.30
CA LEU A 187 -2.30 -7.96 -3.00
C LEU A 187 -2.33 -9.16 -2.07
N THR A 188 -1.49 -9.13 -1.03
CA THR A 188 -1.46 -10.20 -0.02
C THR A 188 -2.73 -10.19 0.83
N PRO A 189 -3.05 -11.27 1.56
CA PRO A 189 -4.18 -11.27 2.48
C PRO A 189 -4.07 -10.19 3.57
N LEU A 190 -2.86 -9.80 3.95
CA LEU A 190 -2.66 -8.69 4.87
C LEU A 190 -3.02 -7.36 4.22
N ALA A 191 -2.59 -7.12 2.98
CA ALA A 191 -2.97 -5.92 2.23
C ALA A 191 -4.49 -5.84 2.03
N LEU A 192 -5.14 -6.96 1.69
CA LEU A 192 -6.60 -7.03 1.55
C LEU A 192 -7.33 -6.80 2.87
N ARG A 193 -6.77 -7.26 4.00
CA ARG A 193 -7.29 -6.96 5.33
C ARG A 193 -7.16 -5.49 5.69
N ASP A 194 -5.97 -4.92 5.47
CA ASP A 194 -5.71 -3.51 5.77
C ASP A 194 -6.54 -2.56 4.89
N ALA A 195 -6.91 -3.00 3.68
CA ALA A 195 -7.85 -2.31 2.79
C ALA A 195 -9.35 -2.55 3.12
N GLY A 196 -9.65 -3.42 4.09
CA GLY A 196 -11.02 -3.76 4.53
C GLY A 196 -11.78 -4.74 3.62
N TRP A 197 -11.08 -5.44 2.73
CA TRP A 197 -11.65 -6.43 1.80
C TRP A 197 -11.72 -7.84 2.41
N LYS A 198 -10.79 -8.17 3.30
CA LYS A 198 -10.82 -9.39 4.11
C LYS A 198 -10.91 -9.03 5.60
N ASP A 199 -11.59 -9.86 6.38
CA ASP A 199 -11.66 -9.71 7.84
C ASP A 199 -10.45 -10.36 8.54
N ALA A 200 -10.41 -10.27 9.87
CA ALA A 200 -9.34 -10.87 10.68
C ALA A 200 -9.20 -12.39 10.46
N LYS A 201 -10.31 -13.09 10.20
CA LYS A 201 -10.35 -14.54 9.93
C LYS A 201 -9.96 -14.88 8.49
N GLY A 202 -9.84 -13.88 7.62
CA GLY A 202 -9.52 -14.04 6.20
C GLY A 202 -10.74 -14.24 5.30
N ALA A 203 -11.95 -14.11 5.85
CA ALA A 203 -13.18 -14.14 5.06
C ALA A 203 -13.36 -12.82 4.33
N TRP A 204 -14.00 -12.86 3.15
CA TRP A 204 -14.36 -11.67 2.38
C TRP A 204 -15.46 -10.88 3.11
N THR A 205 -15.23 -9.58 3.29
CA THR A 205 -16.13 -8.66 4.02
C THR A 205 -17.38 -8.33 3.19
N ASP A 206 -18.39 -7.73 3.81
CA ASP A 206 -19.58 -7.28 3.09
C ASP A 206 -19.25 -6.25 2.01
N LYS A 207 -18.29 -5.36 2.28
CA LYS A 207 -17.69 -4.47 1.27
C LYS A 207 -17.18 -5.25 0.05
N ALA A 208 -16.47 -6.35 0.25
CA ALA A 208 -16.00 -7.15 -0.89
C ALA A 208 -17.17 -7.80 -1.65
N LYS A 209 -18.21 -8.25 -0.93
CA LYS A 209 -19.41 -8.84 -1.54
C LYS A 209 -20.20 -7.82 -2.36
N GLU A 210 -20.27 -6.56 -1.94
CA GLU A 210 -20.85 -5.45 -2.72
C GLU A 210 -20.12 -5.26 -4.06
N HIS A 211 -18.83 -5.57 -4.10
CA HIS A 211 -18.01 -5.60 -5.32
C HIS A 211 -18.08 -6.94 -6.07
N GLY A 212 -18.99 -7.85 -5.69
CA GLY A 212 -19.17 -9.16 -6.33
C GLY A 212 -18.13 -10.20 -5.93
N VAL A 213 -17.42 -10.01 -4.81
CA VAL A 213 -16.35 -10.89 -4.38
C VAL A 213 -16.76 -11.68 -3.14
N THR A 214 -16.89 -13.00 -3.31
CA THR A 214 -17.21 -13.96 -2.23
C THR A 214 -16.13 -15.03 -2.04
N SER A 215 -15.14 -15.09 -2.94
CA SER A 215 -14.04 -16.06 -2.92
C SER A 215 -12.80 -15.50 -3.61
N ASP A 216 -11.63 -16.09 -3.33
CA ASP A 216 -10.36 -15.69 -3.95
C ASP A 216 -10.38 -15.90 -5.47
N GLU A 217 -11.07 -16.94 -5.93
CA GLU A 217 -11.31 -17.18 -7.35
C GLU A 217 -12.23 -16.13 -7.97
N GLY A 218 -13.27 -15.71 -7.24
CA GLY A 218 -14.14 -14.60 -7.64
C GLY A 218 -13.38 -13.27 -7.75
N PHE A 219 -12.46 -13.01 -6.82
CA PHE A 219 -11.60 -11.82 -6.86
C PHE A 219 -10.67 -11.80 -8.07
N LYS A 220 -9.98 -12.92 -8.35
CA LYS A 220 -9.07 -13.05 -9.50
C LYS A 220 -9.77 -12.87 -10.85
N LYS A 221 -11.05 -13.26 -10.93
CA LYS A 221 -11.88 -13.10 -12.13
C LYS A 221 -12.58 -11.74 -12.24
N ASN A 222 -12.35 -10.84 -11.29
CA ASN A 222 -13.03 -9.55 -11.21
C ASN A 222 -12.02 -8.38 -11.25
N PRO A 223 -11.62 -7.93 -12.46
CA PRO A 223 -10.69 -6.82 -12.61
C PRO A 223 -11.14 -5.54 -11.90
N GLU A 224 -12.42 -5.19 -11.96
CA GLU A 224 -12.96 -4.00 -11.29
C GLU A 224 -12.82 -4.05 -9.77
N ALA A 225 -13.04 -5.23 -9.17
CA ALA A 225 -12.79 -5.42 -7.74
C ALA A 225 -11.31 -5.28 -7.38
N GLN A 226 -10.39 -5.73 -8.23
CA GLN A 226 -8.96 -5.53 -8.02
C GLN A 226 -8.55 -4.07 -8.14
N GLU A 227 -9.12 -3.32 -9.08
CA GLU A 227 -8.88 -1.87 -9.20
C GLU A 227 -9.35 -1.10 -7.95
N ALA A 228 -10.51 -1.48 -7.42
CA ALA A 228 -11.07 -0.93 -6.19
C ALA A 228 -10.26 -1.33 -4.95
N ALA A 229 -9.81 -2.59 -4.86
CA ALA A 229 -8.97 -3.05 -3.77
C ALA A 229 -7.60 -2.36 -3.77
N MET A 230 -6.99 -2.19 -4.95
CA MET A 230 -5.74 -1.44 -5.11
C MET A 230 -5.91 0.02 -4.67
N ARG A 231 -6.98 0.70 -5.11
CA ARG A 231 -7.32 2.06 -4.65
C ARG A 231 -7.36 2.14 -3.13
N ASP A 232 -8.10 1.23 -2.49
CA ASP A 232 -8.33 1.27 -1.06
C ASP A 232 -7.05 0.96 -0.27
N TYR A 233 -6.24 0.00 -0.75
CA TYR A 233 -4.95 -0.32 -0.16
C TYR A 233 -3.97 0.86 -0.26
N MET A 234 -3.87 1.51 -1.43
CA MET A 234 -3.00 2.67 -1.61
C MET A 234 -3.43 3.85 -0.75
N ARG A 235 -4.74 4.15 -0.65
CA ARG A 235 -5.26 5.16 0.27
C ARG A 235 -4.91 4.84 1.73
N ARG A 236 -5.00 3.57 2.14
CA ARG A 236 -4.62 3.15 3.49
C ARG A 236 -3.13 3.38 3.74
N ASN A 237 -2.28 3.04 2.78
CA ASN A 237 -0.84 3.27 2.84
C ASN A 237 -0.51 4.76 2.93
N GLU A 238 -1.16 5.61 2.14
CA GLU A 238 -0.97 7.07 2.21
C GLU A 238 -1.32 7.64 3.58
N VAL A 239 -2.46 7.24 4.15
CA VAL A 239 -2.86 7.64 5.50
C VAL A 239 -1.78 7.24 6.50
N GLN A 240 -1.28 6.02 6.39
CA GLN A 240 -0.24 5.51 7.29
C GLN A 240 1.11 6.18 7.10
N MET A 241 1.48 6.55 5.86
CA MET A 241 2.69 7.33 5.58
C MET A 241 2.61 8.76 6.14
N LYS A 242 1.43 9.39 6.11
CA LYS A 242 1.21 10.70 6.74
C LYS A 242 1.40 10.62 8.24
N ILE A 243 0.74 9.64 8.84
CA ILE A 243 0.78 9.36 10.28
C ILE A 243 2.21 9.15 10.79
N ASN A 244 2.98 8.33 10.08
CA ASN A 244 4.24 7.83 10.58
C ASN A 244 5.44 8.70 10.15
N GLY A 245 5.16 9.86 9.52
CA GLY A 245 6.15 10.86 9.11
C GLY A 245 6.83 10.57 7.77
N VAL A 246 6.55 9.43 7.12
CA VAL A 246 7.13 9.08 5.81
C VAL A 246 6.73 10.10 4.75
N ALA A 247 5.47 10.54 4.72
CA ALA A 247 4.98 11.49 3.72
C ALA A 247 5.62 12.89 3.85
N ALA A 248 6.17 13.23 5.03
CA ALA A 248 6.87 14.50 5.25
C ALA A 248 8.28 14.50 4.63
N GLN A 249 8.80 13.35 4.22
CA GLN A 249 10.12 13.21 3.60
C GLN A 249 10.07 13.38 2.06
N VAL A 250 8.88 13.56 1.48
CA VAL A 250 8.72 13.80 0.04
C VAL A 250 9.53 15.03 -0.38
N GLY A 251 10.26 14.90 -1.48
CA GLY A 251 11.12 15.95 -2.05
C GLY A 251 12.53 16.00 -1.46
N THR A 252 12.81 15.24 -0.40
CA THR A 252 14.17 15.13 0.14
C THR A 252 15.00 14.07 -0.60
N THR A 253 16.30 14.08 -0.36
CA THR A 253 17.23 13.07 -0.87
C THR A 253 17.96 12.43 0.30
N LEU A 254 18.15 11.10 0.25
CA LEU A 254 18.97 10.37 1.22
C LEU A 254 20.09 9.61 0.51
N ASN A 255 21.09 9.19 1.28
CA ASN A 255 22.12 8.27 0.79
C ASN A 255 21.60 6.84 0.93
N GLY A 256 21.48 6.12 -0.20
CA GLY A 256 21.10 4.72 -0.23
C GLY A 256 22.11 3.79 0.44
N THR A 257 21.77 2.51 0.61
CA THR A 257 22.65 1.49 1.20
C THR A 257 23.91 1.24 0.37
N ASP A 258 23.88 1.62 -0.90
CA ASP A 258 24.99 1.60 -1.86
C ASP A 258 25.77 2.94 -1.91
N GLY A 259 25.47 3.88 -1.01
CA GLY A 259 26.12 5.19 -0.94
C GLY A 259 25.65 6.20 -1.99
N LYS A 260 24.80 5.78 -2.95
CA LYS A 260 24.28 6.66 -4.00
C LYS A 260 23.02 7.38 -3.53
N ALA A 261 22.78 8.57 -4.05
CA ALA A 261 21.56 9.34 -3.78
C ALA A 261 20.29 8.52 -4.11
N VAL A 262 19.26 8.73 -3.31
CA VAL A 262 17.90 8.23 -3.53
C VAL A 262 16.95 9.41 -3.30
N HIS A 263 16.27 9.83 -4.35
CA HIS A 263 15.28 10.90 -4.29
C HIS A 263 13.95 10.34 -3.79
N LEU A 264 13.37 10.97 -2.77
CA LEU A 264 12.12 10.51 -2.17
C LEU A 264 10.93 11.20 -2.83
N THR A 265 10.41 10.60 -3.91
CA THR A 265 9.20 11.08 -4.58
C THR A 265 7.94 10.46 -3.98
N GLU A 266 6.77 11.06 -4.24
CA GLU A 266 5.50 10.49 -3.78
C GLU A 266 5.29 9.09 -4.33
N ALA A 267 5.55 8.91 -5.63
CA ALA A 267 5.40 7.65 -6.31
C ALA A 267 6.38 6.59 -5.79
N GLY A 268 7.65 6.95 -5.59
CA GLY A 268 8.65 6.08 -4.99
C GLY A 268 8.24 5.57 -3.62
N LEU A 269 7.84 6.49 -2.72
CA LEU A 269 7.40 6.14 -1.36
C LEU A 269 6.11 5.29 -1.40
N ALA A 270 5.16 5.62 -2.26
CA ALA A 270 3.93 4.86 -2.44
C ALA A 270 4.19 3.43 -2.94
N ALA A 271 5.07 3.26 -3.92
CA ALA A 271 5.46 1.95 -4.46
C ALA A 271 6.24 1.12 -3.42
N ALA A 272 7.14 1.75 -2.65
CA ALA A 272 7.83 1.07 -1.56
C ALA A 272 6.86 0.64 -0.45
N ALA A 273 5.88 1.49 -0.12
CA ALA A 273 4.86 1.19 0.88
C ALA A 273 3.86 0.13 0.39
N HIS A 274 3.50 0.11 -0.89
CA HIS A 274 2.72 -0.98 -1.50
C HIS A 274 3.38 -2.33 -1.22
N ARG A 275 4.69 -2.43 -1.46
CA ARG A 275 5.42 -3.70 -1.39
C ARG A 275 5.76 -4.16 0.03
N HIS A 276 6.26 -3.25 0.87
CA HIS A 276 6.80 -3.62 2.19
C HIS A 276 5.98 -3.06 3.36
N GLY A 277 4.95 -2.29 3.06
CA GLY A 277 4.19 -1.55 4.05
C GLY A 277 4.88 -0.25 4.47
N PRO A 278 4.10 0.79 4.84
CA PRO A 278 4.59 2.11 5.23
C PRO A 278 5.46 2.09 6.50
N GLY A 279 5.26 1.13 7.40
CA GLY A 279 6.09 0.96 8.60
C GLY A 279 7.52 0.51 8.30
N ALA A 280 7.69 -0.40 7.34
CA ALA A 280 9.01 -0.83 6.90
C ALA A 280 9.75 0.30 6.20
N VAL A 281 9.06 1.08 5.36
CA VAL A 281 9.60 2.28 4.71
C VAL A 281 10.08 3.28 5.76
N LYS A 282 9.27 3.59 6.78
CA LYS A 282 9.70 4.48 7.89
C LYS A 282 11.02 4.05 8.49
N LYS A 283 11.15 2.78 8.84
CA LYS A 283 12.37 2.27 9.46
C LYS A 283 13.58 2.31 8.55
N TYR A 284 13.39 2.06 7.26
CA TYR A 284 14.44 2.25 6.26
C TYR A 284 14.91 3.71 6.29
N LEU A 285 13.98 4.67 6.20
CA LEU A 285 14.30 6.10 6.23
C LEU A 285 15.03 6.49 7.53
N GLU A 286 14.58 6.01 8.70
CA GLU A 286 15.22 6.28 9.99
C GLU A 286 16.65 5.74 10.06
N ARG A 287 16.91 4.53 9.55
CA ARG A 287 18.28 4.00 9.45
C ARG A 287 19.14 4.85 8.52
N ARG A 288 18.61 5.20 7.34
CA ARG A 288 19.36 5.98 6.35
C ARG A 288 19.66 7.39 6.81
N ALA A 289 18.76 8.04 7.55
CA ALA A 289 19.00 9.33 8.18
C ALA A 289 20.17 9.32 9.17
N LYS A 290 20.45 8.18 9.81
CA LYS A 290 21.60 7.96 10.71
C LYS A 290 22.84 7.44 9.99
N GLY A 291 22.78 7.22 8.68
CA GLY A 291 23.85 6.57 7.91
C GLY A 291 24.02 5.07 8.22
N GLU A 292 23.04 4.44 8.89
CA GLU A 292 23.15 3.07 9.38
C GLU A 292 22.83 2.04 8.28
N ILE A 293 23.57 0.92 8.32
CA ILE A 293 23.26 -0.30 7.58
C ILE A 293 23.07 -1.41 8.62
N SER A 294 21.92 -2.09 8.56
CA SER A 294 21.63 -3.18 9.50
C SER A 294 22.61 -4.34 9.34
N GLN A 295 23.02 -4.96 10.45
CA GLN A 295 23.79 -6.21 10.42
C GLN A 295 22.90 -7.43 10.12
N ASP A 296 21.59 -7.32 10.39
CA ASP A 296 20.58 -8.33 10.07
C ASP A 296 20.43 -8.46 8.54
N LEU A 297 20.66 -9.67 8.01
CA LEU A 297 20.62 -9.97 6.58
C LEU A 297 19.23 -9.75 5.96
N ASP A 298 18.16 -10.06 6.69
CA ASP A 298 16.80 -9.91 6.16
C ASP A 298 16.39 -8.45 6.14
N VAL A 299 16.82 -7.67 7.13
CA VAL A 299 16.65 -6.21 7.10
C VAL A 299 17.41 -5.59 5.92
N ARG A 300 18.64 -6.04 5.64
CA ARG A 300 19.40 -5.54 4.48
C ARG A 300 18.73 -5.88 3.15
N LYS A 301 18.20 -7.10 2.98
CA LYS A 301 17.45 -7.48 1.79
C LYS A 301 16.24 -6.59 1.59
N ARG A 302 15.47 -6.36 2.67
CA ARG A 302 14.31 -5.47 2.64
C ARG A 302 14.69 -4.04 2.31
N ASP A 303 15.74 -3.50 2.92
CA ASP A 303 16.24 -2.15 2.65
C ASP A 303 16.64 -1.99 1.18
N ALA A 304 17.27 -3.01 0.59
CA ALA A 304 17.61 -3.02 -0.83
C ALA A 304 16.35 -3.03 -1.72
N GLN A 305 15.31 -3.78 -1.35
CA GLN A 305 14.06 -3.84 -2.10
C GLN A 305 13.23 -2.55 -1.98
N ILE A 306 13.18 -1.95 -0.78
CA ILE A 306 12.61 -0.62 -0.56
C ILE A 306 13.34 0.40 -1.44
N GLN A 307 14.67 0.44 -1.36
CA GLN A 307 15.48 1.35 -2.17
C GLN A 307 15.25 1.15 -3.68
N LYS A 308 15.14 -0.10 -4.13
CA LYS A 308 14.83 -0.41 -5.52
C LYS A 308 13.49 0.22 -5.93
N ARG A 309 12.44 0.07 -5.12
CA ARG A 309 11.13 0.69 -5.39
C ARG A 309 11.18 2.21 -5.41
N LEU A 310 11.94 2.83 -4.49
CA LEU A 310 12.12 4.28 -4.48
C LEU A 310 12.73 4.79 -5.79
N ARG A 311 13.70 4.07 -6.36
CA ARG A 311 14.37 4.44 -7.61
C ARG A 311 13.54 4.11 -8.85
N ASP A 312 12.98 2.90 -8.91
CA ASP A 312 12.21 2.46 -10.07
C ASP A 312 11.01 3.38 -10.34
N PHE A 313 10.39 3.88 -9.27
CA PHE A 313 9.21 4.76 -9.33
C PHE A 313 9.56 6.24 -9.14
N GLU A 314 10.83 6.63 -9.25
CA GLU A 314 11.25 8.02 -9.02
C GLU A 314 10.48 8.99 -9.94
N ASN A 315 10.35 8.61 -11.21
CA ASN A 315 9.72 9.44 -12.26
C ASN A 315 8.27 9.02 -12.59
N ALA A 316 7.70 8.11 -11.81
CA ALA A 316 6.36 7.59 -12.06
C ALA A 316 5.29 8.67 -11.81
N PRO A 317 4.34 8.90 -12.75
CA PRO A 317 3.23 9.83 -12.52
C PRO A 317 2.37 9.38 -11.35
N TYR A 318 2.14 10.27 -10.38
CA TYR A 318 1.38 9.93 -9.17
C TYR A 318 0.56 11.11 -8.66
N SER A 319 -0.66 10.80 -8.23
CA SER A 319 -1.56 11.70 -7.52
C SER A 319 -2.12 11.02 -6.28
N ARG A 320 -2.25 11.78 -5.20
CA ARG A 320 -2.93 11.33 -3.96
C ARG A 320 -4.45 11.21 -4.12
N THR A 321 -5.01 11.67 -5.24
CA THR A 321 -6.44 11.53 -5.55
C THR A 321 -6.69 10.20 -6.25
N TRP A 322 -6.95 9.16 -5.45
CA TRP A 322 -7.38 7.85 -5.93
C TRP A 322 -8.90 7.74 -6.08
#